data_AF-A0A7V4BUK8-F1
#
_entry.id   AF-A0A7V4BUK8-F1
#
_cell.length_a   1.000
_cell.length_b   1.000
_cell.length_c   1.000
_cell.angle_alpha   90.00
_cell.angle_beta   90.00
_cell.angle_gamma   90.00
#
_symmetry.space_group_name_H-M   'P 1'
#
loop_
_entity.id
_entity.type
_entity.pdbx_description
1 polymer ?
#
loop_
_entity_poly.entity_id
_entity_poly.type
_entity_poly.pdbx_seq_one_letter_code
_entity_poly.pdbx_strand_id
1 'polypeptide(L)'
;MDNEHIQQWLNNKLSQLNKFWLGFILGIAAPLITLIITYYVTFSNYTLEEFYNFLLQFRVLTKLLSLCVLPNLGIFFLFLYPDFRRAAMGTLTATFSLAVIIILLQAILGLF
;
A
#
# COMPACT_ATOMS: atom_id res chain seq x y z
N MET A 1 18.72 7.21 34.61
CA MET A 1 18.83 7.48 33.16
C MET A 1 17.82 8.56 32.86
N ASP A 2 18.29 9.73 32.45
CA ASP A 2 17.48 10.94 32.32
C ASP A 2 16.50 10.84 31.13
N ASN A 3 15.28 11.33 31.33
CA ASN A 3 14.20 11.29 30.34
C ASN A 3 14.55 12.12 29.10
N GLU A 4 15.34 13.19 29.23
CA GLU A 4 15.75 14.02 28.10
C GLU A 4 16.62 13.25 27.10
N HIS A 5 17.55 12.42 27.61
CA HIS A 5 18.38 11.54 26.78
C HIS A 5 17.56 10.49 26.01
N ILE A 6 16.50 9.94 26.63
CA ILE A 6 15.61 8.95 25.99
C ILE A 6 14.82 9.62 24.85
N GLN A 7 14.28 10.82 25.09
CA GLN A 7 13.54 11.58 24.08
C GLN A 7 14.44 11.96 22.90
N GLN A 8 15.68 12.39 23.16
CA GLN A 8 16.63 12.72 22.11
C GLN A 8 17.03 11.49 21.28
N TRP A 9 17.23 10.34 21.92
CA TRP A 9 17.50 9.08 21.22
C TRP A 9 16.32 8.64 20.33
N LEU A 10 15.09 8.73 20.87
CA LEU A 10 13.88 8.41 20.12
C LEU A 10 13.75 9.31 18.89
N ASN A 11 13.88 10.62 19.06
CA ASN A 11 13.77 11.59 17.97
C ASN A 11 14.83 11.35 16.87
N ASN A 12 16.08 11.10 17.24
CA ASN A 12 17.13 10.79 16.26
C ASN A 12 16.83 9.50 15.49
N LYS A 13 16.35 8.45 16.16
CA LYS A 13 16.04 7.17 15.49
C LYS A 13 14.81 7.28 14.59
N LEU A 14 13.78 7.96 15.06
CA LEU A 14 12.53 8.24 14.36
C LEU A 14 12.76 9.08 13.09
N SER A 15 13.64 10.09 13.15
CA SER A 15 13.98 10.93 12.00
C SER A 15 14.53 10.13 10.80
N GLN A 16 15.16 8.97 11.04
CA GLN A 16 15.68 8.11 9.98
C GLN A 16 14.58 7.45 9.15
N LEU A 17 13.36 7.36 9.68
CA LEU A 17 12.18 6.83 8.98
C LEU A 17 11.57 7.86 8.02
N ASN A 18 11.89 9.15 8.16
CA ASN A 18 11.39 10.24 7.30
C ASN A 18 12.12 10.30 5.94
N LYS A 19 12.18 9.16 5.25
CA LYS A 19 12.76 9.02 3.93
C LYS A 19 11.64 8.77 2.92
N PHE A 20 11.68 9.52 1.82
CA PHE A 20 10.72 9.35 0.73
C PHE A 20 10.65 7.91 0.23
N TRP A 21 11.82 7.31 -0.04
CA TRP A 21 11.92 5.93 -0.53
C TRP A 21 11.34 4.90 0.42
N LEU A 22 11.46 5.12 1.73
CA LEU A 22 10.90 4.19 2.73
C LEU A 22 9.37 4.20 2.64
N GLY A 23 8.77 5.40 2.62
CA GLY A 23 7.33 5.54 2.44
C GLY A 23 6.83 5.02 1.09
N PHE A 24 7.60 5.22 0.02
CA PHE A 24 7.27 4.72 -1.32
C PHE A 24 7.27 3.20 -1.39
N ILE A 25 8.33 2.54 -0.89
CA ILE A 25 8.43 1.07 -0.86
C ILE A 25 7.28 0.49 -0.04
N LEU A 26 6.99 1.04 1.13
CA LEU A 26 5.89 0.56 1.96
C LEU A 26 4.51 0.81 1.33
N GLY A 27 4.35 1.90 0.59
CA GLY A 27 3.11 2.19 -0.15
C GLY A 27 2.87 1.23 -1.32
N ILE A 28 3.91 0.62 -1.87
CA ILE A 28 3.78 -0.47 -2.86
C ILE A 28 3.62 -1.83 -2.15
N ALA A 29 4.39 -2.06 -1.08
CA ALA A 29 4.38 -3.33 -0.37
C ALA A 29 3.02 -3.62 0.30
N ALA A 30 2.37 -2.62 0.89
CA ALA A 30 1.05 -2.78 1.51
C ALA A 30 -0.01 -3.39 0.58
N PRO A 31 -0.33 -2.79 -0.58
CA PRO A 31 -1.34 -3.34 -1.48
C PRO A 31 -0.93 -4.72 -2.04
N LEU A 32 0.37 -4.98 -2.26
CA LEU A 32 0.85 -6.30 -2.68
C LEU A 32 0.62 -7.37 -1.60
N ILE A 33 0.98 -7.06 -0.36
CA ILE A 33 0.76 -7.96 0.78
C ILE A 33 -0.74 -8.22 0.96
N THR A 34 -1.57 -7.18 0.88
CA THR A 34 -3.03 -7.32 0.96
C THR A 34 -3.59 -8.21 -0.14
N LEU A 35 -3.10 -8.06 -1.38
CA LEU A 35 -3.52 -8.90 -2.49
C LEU A 35 -3.12 -10.37 -2.28
N ILE A 36 -1.88 -10.61 -1.83
CA ILE A 36 -1.39 -11.96 -1.50
C ILE A 36 -2.24 -12.59 -0.40
N ILE A 37 -2.47 -11.88 0.71
CA ILE A 37 -3.30 -12.35 1.82
C ILE A 37 -4.71 -12.66 1.32
N THR A 38 -5.30 -11.77 0.52
CA THR A 38 -6.66 -11.96 -0.01
C THR A 38 -6.74 -13.21 -0.90
N TYR A 39 -5.73 -13.45 -1.74
CA TYR A 39 -5.64 -14.65 -2.57
C TYR A 39 -5.63 -15.93 -1.70
N TYR A 40 -4.74 -16.01 -0.72
CA TYR A 40 -4.64 -17.20 0.14
C TYR A 40 -5.86 -17.42 1.03
N VAL A 41 -6.49 -16.35 1.53
CA VAL A 41 -7.65 -16.46 2.42
C VAL A 41 -8.94 -16.77 1.66
N THR A 42 -9.14 -16.15 0.49
CA THR A 42 -10.43 -16.21 -0.22
C THR A 42 -10.41 -17.17 -1.41
N PHE A 43 -9.26 -17.29 -2.09
CA PHE A 43 -9.15 -17.98 -3.38
C PHE A 43 -8.12 -19.11 -3.39
N SER A 44 -7.68 -19.62 -2.22
CA SER A 44 -6.66 -20.68 -2.15
C SER A 44 -7.04 -21.98 -2.85
N ASN A 45 -8.32 -22.22 -3.11
CA ASN A 45 -8.83 -23.38 -3.84
C ASN A 45 -8.87 -23.18 -5.36
N TYR A 46 -8.61 -21.97 -5.86
CA TYR A 46 -8.61 -21.64 -7.28
C TYR A 46 -7.19 -21.48 -7.80
N THR A 47 -7.00 -21.82 -9.07
CA THR A 47 -5.74 -21.53 -9.77
C THR A 47 -5.60 -20.03 -10.03
N LEU A 48 -4.38 -19.56 -10.29
CA LEU A 48 -4.13 -18.15 -10.62
C LEU A 48 -4.91 -17.69 -11.87
N GLU A 49 -5.13 -18.60 -12.83
CA GLU A 49 -5.90 -18.33 -14.04
C GLU A 49 -7.40 -18.16 -13.72
N GLU A 50 -7.96 -19.04 -12.91
CA GLU A 50 -9.35 -18.93 -12.45
C GLU A 50 -9.57 -17.69 -11.59
N PHE A 51 -8.59 -17.33 -10.74
CA PHE A 51 -8.62 -16.10 -9.98
C PHE A 51 -8.66 -14.88 -10.91
N TYR A 52 -7.79 -14.83 -11.93
CA TYR A 52 -7.78 -13.74 -12.90
C TYR A 52 -9.12 -13.64 -13.65
N ASN A 53 -9.65 -14.76 -14.13
CA ASN A 53 -10.96 -14.80 -14.79
C ASN A 53 -12.08 -14.32 -13.85
N PHE A 54 -12.04 -14.69 -12.57
CA PHE A 54 -13.02 -14.25 -11.58
C PHE A 54 -12.93 -12.73 -11.32
N LEU A 55 -11.71 -12.17 -11.25
CA LEU A 55 -11.50 -10.74 -11.07
C LEU A 55 -12.09 -9.92 -12.22
N LEU A 56 -11.88 -10.40 -13.46
CA LEU A 56 -12.36 -9.75 -14.67
C LEU A 56 -13.88 -9.89 -14.84
N GLN A 57 -14.38 -11.12 -14.75
CA GLN A 57 -15.78 -11.44 -15.07
C GLN A 57 -16.76 -10.87 -14.04
N PHE A 58 -16.40 -10.86 -12.76
CA PHE A 58 -17.29 -10.40 -11.69
C PHE A 58 -17.06 -8.94 -11.29
N ARG A 59 -16.20 -8.20 -12.01
CA ARG A 59 -15.81 -6.80 -11.68
C ARG A 59 -15.38 -6.65 -10.20
N VAL A 60 -14.83 -7.70 -9.62
CA VAL A 60 -14.40 -7.72 -8.21
C VAL A 60 -13.11 -6.92 -8.04
N LEU A 61 -12.43 -6.61 -9.15
CA LEU A 61 -11.24 -5.76 -9.19
C LEU A 61 -11.43 -4.44 -8.41
N THR A 62 -12.59 -3.78 -8.52
CA THR A 62 -12.88 -2.53 -7.80
C THR A 62 -12.98 -2.73 -6.27
N LYS A 63 -13.55 -3.86 -5.83
CA LYS A 63 -13.60 -4.22 -4.41
C LYS A 63 -12.22 -4.55 -3.86
N LEU A 64 -11.43 -5.30 -4.64
CA LEU A 64 -10.06 -5.67 -4.29
C LEU A 64 -9.13 -4.45 -4.24
N LEU A 65 -9.27 -3.53 -5.20
CA LEU A 65 -8.61 -2.23 -5.19
C LEU A 65 -8.92 -1.44 -3.92
N SER A 66 -10.20 -1.36 -3.54
CA SER A 66 -10.62 -0.68 -2.31
C SER A 66 -10.00 -1.33 -1.07
N LEU A 67 -9.92 -2.67 -1.05
CA LEU A 67 -9.30 -3.43 0.03
C LEU A 67 -7.79 -3.17 0.12
N CYS A 68 -7.10 -3.04 -1.01
CA CYS A 68 -5.67 -2.71 -1.07
C CYS A 68 -5.37 -1.27 -0.65
N VAL A 69 -6.28 -0.32 -0.91
CA VAL A 69 -6.10 1.10 -0.59
C VAL A 69 -6.19 1.36 0.93
N LEU A 70 -7.02 0.60 1.66
CA LEU A 70 -7.19 0.76 3.11
C LEU A 70 -5.90 0.60 3.95
N PRO A 71 -5.15 -0.52 3.87
CA PRO A 71 -3.91 -0.68 4.62
C PRO A 71 -2.83 0.31 4.17
N ASN A 72 -2.83 0.71 2.90
CA ASN A 72 -1.93 1.74 2.40
C ASN A 72 -2.24 3.13 3.01
N LEU A 73 -3.52 3.50 3.15
CA LEU A 73 -3.93 4.68 3.93
C LEU A 73 -3.51 4.55 5.40
N GLY A 74 -3.60 3.35 5.98
CA GLY A 74 -3.08 3.07 7.32
C GLY A 74 -1.60 3.41 7.47
N ILE A 75 -0.76 3.00 6.52
CA ILE A 75 0.67 3.35 6.50
C ILE A 75 0.87 4.86 6.31
N PHE A 76 0.08 5.49 5.43
CA PHE A 76 0.14 6.93 5.24
C PHE A 76 -0.14 7.70 6.54
N PHE A 77 -1.21 7.34 7.26
CA PHE A 77 -1.54 7.96 8.55
C PHE A 77 -0.49 7.68 9.62
N LEU A 78 0.11 6.48 9.61
CA LEU A 78 1.22 6.14 10.51
C LEU A 78 2.43 7.06 10.31
N PHE A 79 2.71 7.47 9.06
CA PHE A 79 3.77 8.45 8.76
C PHE A 79 3.34 9.90 8.92
N LEU A 80 2.04 10.18 8.90
CA LEU A 80 1.51 11.52 9.13
C LEU A 80 1.57 11.91 10.61
N TYR A 81 1.32 10.96 11.53
CA TYR A 81 1.31 11.22 12.97
C TYR A 81 2.61 11.83 13.52
N PRO A 82 3.82 11.30 13.21
CA PRO A 82 5.08 11.87 13.69
C PRO A 82 5.66 12.98 12.78
N ASP A 83 4.83 13.63 11.94
CA ASP A 83 5.25 14.65 10.97
C ASP A 83 6.32 14.19 9.95
N PHE A 84 6.32 12.90 9.57
CA PHE A 84 7.24 12.38 8.54
C PHE A 84 6.73 12.68 7.12
N ARG A 85 6.68 13.98 6.80
CA ARG A 85 6.15 14.49 5.54
C ARG A 85 6.79 13.86 4.30
N ARG A 86 8.08 13.52 4.32
CA ARG A 86 8.77 12.90 3.17
C ARG A 86 8.31 11.46 2.97
N ALA A 87 8.23 10.68 4.05
CA ALA A 87 7.75 9.31 3.98
C ALA A 87 6.26 9.28 3.58
N ALA A 88 5.42 10.11 4.20
CA ALA A 88 4.00 10.23 3.87
C ALA A 88 3.77 10.58 2.38
N MET A 89 4.53 11.53 1.82
CA MET A 89 4.49 11.86 0.39
C MET A 89 4.95 10.69 -0.49
N GLY A 90 5.95 9.92 -0.05
CA GLY A 90 6.38 8.70 -0.73
C GLY A 90 5.25 7.67 -0.83
N THR A 91 4.56 7.42 0.28
CA THR A 91 3.41 6.50 0.32
C THR A 91 2.28 6.96 -0.60
N LEU A 92 1.90 8.24 -0.55
CA LEU A 92 0.89 8.78 -1.49
C LEU A 92 1.32 8.64 -2.95
N THR A 93 2.57 8.97 -3.26
CA THR A 93 3.09 8.89 -4.63
C THR A 93 3.06 7.46 -5.15
N ALA A 94 3.43 6.47 -4.32
CA ALA A 94 3.29 5.06 -4.66
C ALA A 94 1.83 4.68 -4.96
N THR A 95 0.90 5.16 -4.13
CA THR A 95 -0.55 4.89 -4.27
C THR A 95 -1.11 5.44 -5.57
N PHE A 96 -0.84 6.71 -5.85
CA PHE A 96 -1.28 7.35 -7.09
C PHE A 96 -0.64 6.70 -8.31
N SER A 97 0.64 6.32 -8.24
CA SER A 97 1.31 5.61 -9.33
C SER A 97 0.65 4.26 -9.61
N LEU A 98 0.36 3.48 -8.57
CA LEU A 98 -0.37 2.22 -8.69
C LEU A 98 -1.78 2.42 -9.28
N ALA A 99 -2.52 3.42 -8.80
CA ALA A 99 -3.85 3.73 -9.32
C ALA A 99 -3.81 4.06 -10.82
N VAL A 100 -2.87 4.90 -11.25
CA VAL A 100 -2.68 5.25 -12.67
C VAL A 100 -2.31 4.00 -13.49
N ILE A 101 -1.39 3.17 -13.01
CA ILE A 101 -1.00 1.91 -13.69
C ILE A 101 -2.21 1.00 -13.86
N ILE A 102 -3.03 0.83 -12.83
CA ILE A 102 -4.19 -0.07 -12.88
C ILE A 102 -5.27 0.48 -13.82
N ILE A 103 -5.53 1.79 -13.80
CA ILE A 103 -6.47 2.43 -14.73
C ILE A 103 -6.00 2.26 -16.18
N LEU A 104 -4.70 2.48 -16.46
CA LEU A 104 -4.13 2.29 -17.79
C LEU A 104 -4.23 0.82 -18.23
N LEU A 105 -3.92 -0.12 -17.35
CA LEU A 105 -4.05 -1.56 -17.62
C LEU A 105 -5.51 -1.92 -17.93
N GLN A 106 -6.45 -1.43 -17.14
CA GLN A 106 -7.89 -1.66 -17.34
C GLN A 106 -8.38 -1.09 -18.68
N ALA A 107 -7.89 0.09 -19.06
CA ALA A 107 -8.21 0.73 -20.33
C ALA A 107 -7.67 -0.07 -21.53
N ILE A 108 -6.42 -0.53 -21.46
CA ILE A 108 -5.79 -1.35 -22.52
C ILE A 108 -6.49 -2.69 -22.69
N LEU A 109 -6.92 -3.31 -21.57
CA LEU A 109 -7.65 -4.58 -21.58
C LEU A 109 -9.12 -4.45 -22.02
N GLY A 110 -9.62 -3.24 -22.27
CA GLY A 110 -11.01 -3.02 -22.69
C GLY A 110 -12.04 -3.31 -21.60
N LEU A 111 -11.67 -3.17 -20.33
CA LEU A 111 -12.50 -3.49 -19.15
C LEU A 111 -13.36 -2.31 -18.66
N PHE A 112 -13.73 -1.39 -19.55
CA PHE A 112 -14.60 -0.23 -19.27
C PHE A 112 -15.99 -0.42 -19.88
#